data_AF-A0A5M6CW30-F1
#
_entry.id   AF-A0A5M6CW30-F1
#
_cell.length_a   1.000
_cell.length_b   1.000
_cell.length_c   1.000
_cell.angle_alpha   90.00
_cell.angle_beta   90.00
_cell.angle_gamma   90.00
#
_symmetry.space_group_name_H-M   'P 1'
#
loop_
_entity.id
_entity.type
_entity.pdbx_description
1 polymer ?
#
loop_
_entity_poly.entity_id
_entity_poly.type
_entity_poly.pdbx_seq_one_letter_code
_entity_poly.pdbx_strand_id
1 'polypeptide(L)'
;MHQITSIANGTNEAEQAAAKDAAAIQDAVNLVAIVGCFHRHLLALQRSGVCGDDLINHPVSLSFTSKLNSLCRMTTEREMAALSAIDKIANGESVEYDVIPL
;
A
#
# COMPACT_ATOMS: atom_id res chain seq x y z
N MET A 1 22.28 -5.07 18.87
CA MET A 1 21.78 -5.19 17.48
C MET A 1 22.94 -4.95 16.54
N HIS A 2 23.29 -5.92 15.69
CA HIS A 2 24.21 -5.65 14.58
C HIS A 2 23.40 -4.98 13.47
N GLN A 3 23.74 -3.75 13.11
CA GLN A 3 23.11 -3.02 12.01
C GLN A 3 23.88 -3.34 10.73
N ILE A 4 23.20 -3.93 9.75
CA ILE A 4 23.76 -4.19 8.42
C ILE A 4 23.34 -3.03 7.52
N THR A 5 24.29 -2.44 6.80
CA THR A 5 24.06 -1.37 5.82
C THR A 5 24.24 -1.92 4.41
N SER A 6 23.36 -1.53 3.49
CA SER A 6 23.46 -1.83 2.05
C SER A 6 23.31 -0.54 1.25
N ILE A 7 23.82 -0.52 0.01
CA ILE A 7 23.84 0.65 -0.86
C ILE A 7 23.00 0.35 -2.11
N ALA A 8 22.00 1.20 -2.37
CA ALA A 8 21.25 1.19 -3.64
C ALA A 8 22.06 1.88 -4.75
N ASN A 9 22.04 1.33 -5.96
CA ASN A 9 22.85 1.78 -7.09
C ASN A 9 22.01 2.56 -8.12
N GLY A 10 22.18 3.88 -8.16
CA GLY A 10 21.49 4.75 -9.12
C GLY A 10 21.90 4.60 -10.60
N THR A 11 22.96 3.84 -10.90
CA THR A 11 23.36 3.48 -12.27
C THR A 11 22.85 2.11 -12.70
N ASN A 12 22.26 1.34 -11.78
CA ASN A 12 21.54 0.12 -12.11
C ASN A 12 20.19 0.48 -12.72
N GLU A 13 19.95 0.06 -13.97
CA GLU A 13 18.74 0.43 -14.72
C GLU A 13 17.45 -0.06 -14.04
N ALA A 14 17.47 -1.22 -13.39
CA ALA A 14 16.31 -1.74 -12.69
C ALA A 14 15.98 -0.93 -11.42
N GLU A 15 17.00 -0.55 -10.65
CA GLU A 15 16.82 0.30 -9.45
C GLU A 15 16.42 1.72 -9.83
N GLN A 16 16.98 2.26 -10.91
CA GLN A 16 16.67 3.58 -11.42
C GLN A 16 15.23 3.65 -11.99
N ALA A 17 14.80 2.64 -12.74
CA ALA A 17 13.43 2.54 -13.23
C ALA A 17 12.43 2.45 -12.07
N ALA A 18 12.71 1.57 -11.10
CA ALA A 18 11.88 1.44 -9.90
C ALA A 18 11.81 2.74 -9.09
N ALA A 19 12.92 3.49 -8.97
CA ALA A 19 12.94 4.77 -8.26
C ALA A 19 12.14 5.87 -8.98
N LYS A 20 12.21 5.93 -10.33
CA LYS A 20 11.44 6.88 -11.15
C LYS A 20 9.94 6.59 -11.08
N ASP A 21 9.57 5.32 -11.15
CA ASP A 21 8.17 4.90 -11.03
C ASP A 21 7.63 5.19 -9.63
N ALA A 22 8.42 4.92 -8.57
CA ALA A 22 8.04 5.25 -7.20
C ALA A 22 7.80 6.76 -7.00
N ALA A 23 8.62 7.63 -7.62
CA ALA A 23 8.45 9.08 -7.56
C ALA A 23 7.23 9.57 -8.35
N ALA A 24 7.03 9.09 -9.58
CA ALA A 24 5.86 9.44 -10.39
C ALA A 24 4.55 8.97 -9.75
N ILE A 25 4.57 7.81 -9.09
CA ILE A 25 3.45 7.31 -8.28
C ILE A 25 3.24 8.16 -7.05
N GLN A 26 4.26 8.78 -6.45
CA GLN A 26 4.04 9.71 -5.33
C GLN A 26 3.29 10.99 -5.76
N ASP A 27 3.51 11.45 -7.00
CA ASP A 27 2.93 12.66 -7.57
C ASP A 27 1.54 12.47 -8.22
N ALA A 28 1.22 11.27 -8.72
CA ALA A 28 0.04 11.03 -9.56
C ALA A 28 -1.16 10.32 -8.89
N VAL A 29 -1.11 9.99 -7.61
CA VAL A 29 -1.99 8.94 -7.06
C VAL A 29 -3.28 9.42 -6.42
N ASN A 30 -4.39 9.09 -7.10
CA ASN A 30 -5.63 8.72 -6.43
C ASN A 30 -5.59 7.23 -6.02
N LEU A 31 -6.50 6.83 -5.11
CA LEU A 31 -6.58 5.49 -4.54
C LEU A 31 -6.62 4.37 -5.61
N VAL A 32 -7.29 4.60 -6.74
CA VAL A 32 -7.49 3.61 -7.82
C VAL A 32 -6.17 3.23 -8.49
N ALA A 33 -5.30 4.20 -8.77
CA ALA A 33 -4.03 3.95 -9.46
C ALA A 33 -3.10 3.04 -8.64
N ILE A 34 -2.99 3.29 -7.33
CA ILE A 34 -2.18 2.45 -6.43
C ILE A 34 -2.73 1.05 -6.31
N VAL A 35 -4.05 0.89 -6.09
CA VAL A 35 -4.65 -0.45 -5.94
C VAL A 35 -4.42 -1.28 -7.21
N GLY A 36 -4.59 -0.67 -8.39
CA GLY A 36 -4.32 -1.35 -9.66
C GLY A 36 -2.86 -1.75 -9.84
N CYS A 37 -1.92 -0.89 -9.45
CA CYS A 37 -0.49 -1.19 -9.50
C CYS A 37 -0.10 -2.31 -8.52
N PHE A 38 -0.55 -2.19 -7.27
CA PHE A 38 -0.26 -3.14 -6.21
C PHE A 38 -0.75 -4.55 -6.56
N HIS A 39 -1.98 -4.67 -7.08
CA HIS A 39 -2.52 -5.95 -7.53
C HIS A 39 -1.63 -6.64 -8.58
N ARG A 40 -1.17 -5.91 -9.60
CA ARG A 40 -0.30 -6.48 -10.65
C ARG A 40 1.00 -7.01 -10.07
N HIS A 41 1.62 -6.29 -9.14
CA HIS A 41 2.89 -6.70 -8.54
C HIS A 41 2.73 -7.85 -7.54
N LEU A 42 1.67 -7.87 -6.73
CA LEU A 42 1.35 -9.01 -5.86
C LEU A 42 1.17 -10.29 -6.66
N LEU A 43 0.43 -10.22 -7.78
CA LEU A 43 0.20 -11.37 -8.63
C LEU A 43 1.51 -11.87 -9.28
N ALA A 44 2.39 -10.96 -9.69
CA ALA A 44 3.69 -11.32 -10.25
C ALA A 44 4.58 -12.04 -9.22
N LEU A 45 4.66 -11.50 -7.99
CA LEU A 45 5.42 -12.11 -6.88
C LEU A 45 4.86 -13.48 -6.49
N GLN A 46 3.53 -13.60 -6.41
CA GLN A 46 2.88 -14.87 -6.14
C GLN A 46 3.18 -15.92 -7.20
N ARG A 47 3.18 -15.53 -8.48
CA ARG A 47 3.56 -16.41 -9.59
C ARG A 47 5.05 -16.76 -9.63
N SER A 48 5.92 -15.94 -9.04
CA SER A 48 7.34 -16.26 -8.87
C SER A 48 7.63 -17.09 -7.62
N GLY A 49 6.61 -17.50 -6.87
CA GLY A 49 6.74 -18.37 -5.69
C GLY A 49 6.83 -17.65 -4.34
N VAL A 50 6.74 -16.32 -4.30
CA VAL A 50 6.66 -15.55 -3.05
C VAL A 50 5.19 -15.53 -2.59
N CYS A 51 4.85 -16.28 -1.54
CA CYS A 51 3.46 -16.50 -1.13
C CYS A 51 3.27 -16.51 0.39
N GLY A 52 2.00 -16.51 0.84
CA GLY A 52 1.65 -16.53 2.25
C GLY A 52 2.27 -15.37 3.03
N ASP A 53 2.84 -15.68 4.19
CA ASP A 53 3.43 -14.69 5.10
C ASP A 53 4.61 -13.93 4.47
N ASP A 54 5.38 -14.58 3.59
CA ASP A 54 6.49 -13.95 2.88
C ASP A 54 5.97 -12.84 1.96
N LEU A 55 4.91 -13.10 1.20
CA LEU A 55 4.28 -12.10 0.34
C LEU A 55 3.68 -10.94 1.14
N ILE A 56 3.08 -11.22 2.30
CA ILE A 56 2.46 -10.20 3.18
C ILE A 56 3.52 -9.26 3.75
N ASN A 57 4.65 -9.82 4.19
CA ASN A 57 5.73 -9.05 4.82
C ASN A 57 6.78 -8.56 3.81
N HIS A 58 6.63 -8.89 2.53
CA HIS A 58 7.56 -8.47 1.50
C HIS A 58 7.65 -6.94 1.43
N PRO A 59 8.87 -6.34 1.32
CA PRO A 59 9.03 -4.87 1.33
C PRO A 59 8.21 -4.13 0.27
N VAL A 60 8.00 -4.73 -0.90
CA VAL A 60 7.12 -4.17 -1.94
C VAL A 60 5.67 -4.07 -1.44
N SER A 61 5.16 -5.12 -0.80
CA SER A 61 3.81 -5.15 -0.22
C SER A 61 3.65 -4.12 0.90
N LEU A 62 4.66 -3.98 1.75
CA LEU A 62 4.67 -2.99 2.81
C LEU A 62 4.76 -1.55 2.28
N SER A 63 5.49 -1.32 1.19
CA SER A 63 5.59 0.01 0.56
C SER A 63 4.25 0.48 -0.01
N PHE A 64 3.55 -0.39 -0.76
CA PHE A 64 2.22 -0.07 -1.25
C PHE A 64 1.22 0.14 -0.11
N THR A 65 1.24 -0.74 0.91
CA THR A 65 0.38 -0.60 2.10
C THR A 65 0.65 0.70 2.86
N SER A 66 1.92 1.10 3.01
CA SER A 66 2.30 2.37 3.63
C SER A 66 1.75 3.57 2.85
N LYS A 67 1.82 3.54 1.52
CA LYS A 67 1.26 4.62 0.69
C LYS A 67 -0.27 4.66 0.74
N LEU A 68 -0.94 3.50 0.77
CA LEU A 68 -2.39 3.41 0.97
C LEU A 68 -2.80 4.03 2.32
N ASN A 69 -2.09 3.68 3.39
CA ASN A 69 -2.30 4.25 4.71
C ASN A 69 -2.18 5.79 4.69
N SER A 70 -1.09 6.31 4.09
CA SER A 70 -0.85 7.75 3.96
C SER A 70 -1.95 8.47 3.17
N LEU A 71 -2.39 7.93 2.03
CA LEU A 71 -3.43 8.55 1.20
C LEU A 71 -4.81 8.56 1.87
N CYS A 72 -5.13 7.50 2.60
CA CYS A 72 -6.39 7.40 3.33
C CYS A 72 -6.37 8.14 4.68
N ARG A 73 -5.22 8.76 5.04
CA ARG A 73 -4.96 9.38 6.35
C ARG A 73 -5.39 8.45 7.49
N MET A 74 -5.06 7.16 7.37
CA MET A 74 -5.58 6.15 8.28
C MET A 74 -4.90 6.29 9.65
N THR A 75 -5.74 6.38 10.68
CA THR A 75 -5.34 6.32 12.10
C THR A 75 -6.03 5.12 12.72
N THR A 76 -5.55 4.65 13.87
CA THR A 76 -6.19 3.55 14.60
C THR A 76 -7.67 3.83 14.90
N GLU A 77 -8.01 5.08 15.24
CA GLU A 77 -9.40 5.48 15.48
C GLU A 77 -10.25 5.38 14.21
N ARG A 78 -9.75 5.85 13.07
CA ARG A 78 -10.46 5.75 11.79
C ARG A 78 -10.61 4.29 11.33
N GLU A 79 -9.60 3.47 11.57
CA GLU A 79 -9.64 2.03 11.29
C GLU A 79 -10.76 1.36 12.10
N MET A 80 -10.81 1.60 13.41
CA MET A 80 -11.85 1.03 14.26
C MET A 80 -13.25 1.53 13.89
N ALA A 81 -13.40 2.81 13.57
CA ALA A 81 -14.67 3.37 13.10
C ALA A 81 -15.11 2.74 11.76
N ALA A 82 -14.18 2.53 10.83
CA ALA A 82 -14.46 1.89 9.55
C ALA A 82 -14.89 0.42 9.72
N LEU A 83 -14.22 -0.33 10.60
CA LEU A 83 -14.62 -1.72 10.91
C LEU A 83 -16.03 -1.79 11.49
N SER A 84 -16.38 -0.91 12.44
CA SER A 84 -17.75 -0.85 12.97
C SER A 84 -18.78 -0.41 11.92
N ALA A 85 -18.41 0.51 11.02
CA ALA A 85 -19.27 0.96 9.94
C ALA A 85 -19.58 -0.18 8.95
N ILE A 86 -18.62 -1.05 8.65
CA ILE A 86 -18.82 -2.21 7.76
C ILE A 86 -19.90 -3.14 8.32
N ASP A 87 -19.87 -3.44 9.63
CA ASP A 87 -20.87 -4.31 10.26
C ASP A 87 -22.29 -3.72 10.15
N LYS A 88 -22.43 -2.41 10.38
CA LYS A 88 -23.71 -1.70 10.23
C LYS A 88 -24.22 -1.72 8.79
N ILE A 89 -23.34 -1.44 7.82
CA ILE A 89 -23.67 -1.50 6.39
C ILE A 89 -24.11 -2.91 6.01
N ALA A 90 -23.42 -3.95 6.50
CA ALA A 90 -23.76 -5.35 6.23
C ALA A 90 -25.17 -5.72 6.75
N ASN A 91 -25.63 -5.08 7.83
CA ASN A 91 -26.98 -5.24 8.38
C ASN A 91 -28.04 -4.32 7.70
N GLY A 92 -27.66 -3.57 6.67
CA GLY A 92 -28.55 -2.66 5.94
C GLY A 92 -28.77 -1.31 6.62
N GLU A 93 -27.96 -0.98 7.63
CA GLU A 93 -28.03 0.31 8.33
C GLU A 93 -27.24 1.39 7.57
N SER A 94 -27.72 2.63 7.65
CA SER A 94 -26.99 3.80 7.16
C SER A 94 -25.95 4.24 8.19
N VAL A 95 -24.78 4.67 7.71
CA VAL A 95 -23.68 5.14 8.56
C VAL A 95 -23.19 6.49 8.07
N GLU A 96 -23.05 7.44 8.98
CA GLU A 96 -22.35 8.70 8.74
C GLU A 96 -20.84 8.50 8.89
N TYR A 97 -20.04 9.15 8.05
CA TYR A 97 -18.59 9.03 8.07
C TYR A 97 -17.89 10.35 7.73
N ASP A 98 -16.72 10.55 8.31
CA ASP A 98 -15.93 11.76 8.10
C ASP A 98 -15.18 11.74 6.76
N VAL A 99 -15.54 12.66 5.89
CA VAL A 99 -14.81 12.97 4.66
C VAL A 99 -13.75 14.01 4.96
N ILE A 100 -12.47 13.65 4.82
CA ILE A 100 -11.36 14.60 4.94
C ILE A 100 -10.96 15.05 3.53
N PRO A 101 -11.12 16.35 3.18
CA PRO A 101 -10.68 16.88 1.89
C PRO A 101 -9.16 16.74 1.72
N LEU A 102 -8.72 16.52 0.47
CA LEU A 102 -7.29 16.48 0.12
C LEU A 102 -6.64 17.85 0.36
#